data_AF-A0A8J8M9B3-F1
#
_entry.id   AF-A0A8J8M9B3-F1
#
_cell.length_a   1.000
_cell.length_b   1.000
_cell.length_c   1.000
_cell.angle_alpha   90.00
_cell.angle_beta   90.00
_cell.angle_gamma   90.00
#
_symmetry.space_group_name_H-M   'P 1'
#
loop_
_entity.id
_entity.type
_entity.pdbx_description
1 polymer ?
#
loop_
_entity_poly.entity_id
_entity_poly.type
_entity_poly.pdbx_seq_one_letter_code
_entity_poly.pdbx_strand_id
1 'polypeptide(L)'
;MNKKIFKSVLILLLIVLAIYGIYKYTDTTNYVSKGKVKIIQEELFKGDAKKLEPQLNYFSVADIVLKYNTEKKGINIYYEEWKDGTIVKKHPLTELFDLNEITVTAKESEEHDGYEIRTVIYDKNGYTNTSIDISKPHIELKYGSRKLYNSILDETEEIGLWGIIGQNYPYYWEAGETVIDMAKRSAWAIILKIEFRDELEALS
;
A
#
# COMPACT_ATOMS: atom_id res chain seq x y z
N MET A 1 34.59 -14.59 45.86
CA MET A 1 33.63 -15.11 44.87
C MET A 1 34.16 -16.41 44.28
N ASN A 2 33.40 -17.50 44.36
CA ASN A 2 33.89 -18.85 44.02
C ASN A 2 34.14 -18.95 42.50
N LYS A 3 35.35 -19.32 42.05
CA LYS A 3 35.73 -19.32 40.61
C LYS A 3 34.79 -20.17 39.74
N LYS A 4 34.18 -21.21 40.31
CA LYS A 4 33.16 -22.04 39.64
C LYS A 4 31.86 -21.25 39.38
N ILE A 5 31.39 -20.49 40.36
CA ILE A 5 30.18 -19.66 40.25
C ILE A 5 30.40 -18.56 39.21
N PHE A 6 31.57 -17.91 39.21
CA PHE A 6 31.90 -16.88 38.23
C PHE A 6 31.93 -17.42 36.78
N LYS A 7 32.50 -18.62 36.56
CA LYS A 7 32.45 -19.29 35.24
C LYS A 7 31.03 -19.61 34.81
N SER A 8 30.19 -20.13 35.70
CA SER A 8 28.79 -20.46 35.37
C SER A 8 27.99 -19.22 34.98
N VAL A 9 28.19 -18.09 35.68
CA VAL A 9 27.52 -16.81 35.36
C VAL A 9 28.00 -16.27 34.01
N LEU A 10 29.29 -16.34 33.71
CA LEU A 10 29.85 -15.87 32.45
C LEU A 10 29.33 -16.68 31.24
N ILE A 11 29.23 -18.01 31.39
CA ILE A 11 28.68 -18.88 30.34
C ILE A 11 27.20 -18.56 30.09
N LEU A 12 26.42 -18.36 31.16
CA LEU A 12 25.01 -17.97 31.04
C LEU A 12 24.86 -16.64 30.29
N LEU A 13 25.71 -15.65 30.61
CA LEU A 13 25.70 -14.34 29.97
C LEU A 13 26.01 -14.44 28.46
N LEU A 14 26.99 -15.29 28.09
CA LEU A 14 27.34 -15.54 26.69
C LEU A 14 26.20 -16.23 25.92
N ILE A 15 25.48 -17.16 26.55
CA ILE A 15 24.31 -17.81 25.95
C ILE A 15 23.19 -16.79 25.71
N VAL A 16 22.90 -15.92 26.69
CA VAL A 16 21.89 -14.87 26.54
C VAL A 16 22.26 -13.88 25.43
N LEU A 17 23.54 -13.49 25.34
CA LEU A 17 24.04 -12.63 24.26
C LEU A 17 23.96 -13.30 22.89
N ALA A 18 24.24 -14.60 22.79
CA ALA A 18 24.11 -15.36 21.56
C ALA A 18 22.64 -15.45 21.12
N ILE A 19 21.71 -15.73 22.05
CA ILE A 19 20.27 -15.78 21.76
C ILE A 19 19.77 -14.41 21.33
N TYR A 20 20.18 -13.33 22.01
CA TYR A 20 19.80 -11.96 21.65
C TYR A 20 20.37 -11.55 20.28
N GLY A 21 21.62 -11.93 19.99
CA GLY A 21 22.25 -11.69 18.69
C GLY A 21 21.54 -12.43 17.56
N ILE A 22 21.16 -13.69 17.77
CA ILE A 22 20.36 -14.46 16.81
C ILE A 22 19.00 -13.80 16.63
N TYR A 23 18.29 -13.47 17.72
CA TYR A 23 16.97 -12.84 17.65
C TYR A 23 16.98 -11.54 16.85
N LYS A 24 17.95 -10.66 17.09
CA LYS A 24 18.14 -9.40 16.34
C LYS A 24 18.51 -9.64 14.88
N TYR A 25 19.30 -10.67 14.58
CA TYR A 25 19.70 -11.02 13.21
C TYR A 25 18.54 -11.69 12.44
N THR A 26 17.68 -12.41 13.15
CA THR A 26 16.46 -13.01 12.61
C THR A 26 15.24 -12.09 12.67
N ASP A 27 15.43 -10.79 12.91
CA ASP A 27 14.37 -9.80 12.68
C ASP A 27 14.13 -9.66 11.16
N THR A 28 13.56 -10.72 10.62
CA THR A 28 13.22 -11.02 9.23
C THR A 28 11.95 -10.29 8.82
N THR A 29 11.37 -9.47 9.71
CA THR A 29 10.21 -8.63 9.43
C THR A 29 10.49 -7.62 8.31
N ASN A 30 11.76 -7.27 8.08
CA ASN A 30 12.20 -6.32 7.06
C ASN A 30 12.94 -6.94 5.87
N TYR A 31 13.31 -8.23 5.93
CA TYR A 31 14.04 -8.85 4.82
C TYR A 31 13.12 -9.10 3.64
N VAL A 32 13.52 -8.62 2.46
CA VAL A 32 12.85 -8.86 1.19
C VAL A 32 13.89 -9.41 0.21
N SER A 33 13.59 -10.58 -0.37
CA SER A 33 14.46 -11.18 -1.38
C SER A 33 14.57 -10.30 -2.62
N LYS A 34 15.71 -10.35 -3.31
CA LYS A 34 15.92 -9.62 -4.56
C LYS A 34 14.80 -9.91 -5.57
N GLY A 35 14.29 -8.87 -6.22
CA GLY A 35 13.20 -8.98 -7.19
C GLY A 35 11.79 -9.06 -6.58
N LYS A 36 11.66 -8.92 -5.25
CA LYS A 36 10.38 -8.98 -4.55
C LYS A 36 10.02 -7.66 -3.88
N VAL A 37 8.72 -7.48 -3.70
CA VAL A 37 8.10 -6.35 -3.03
C VAL A 37 7.22 -6.88 -1.93
N LYS A 38 7.46 -6.41 -0.70
CA LYS A 38 6.65 -6.69 0.47
C LYS A 38 5.76 -5.48 0.74
N ILE A 39 4.46 -5.71 0.66
CA ILE A 39 3.43 -4.74 1.01
C ILE A 39 3.01 -5.02 2.46
N ILE A 40 3.08 -4.00 3.30
CA ILE A 40 2.67 -4.04 4.70
C ILE A 40 1.57 -3.00 4.86
N GLN A 41 0.37 -3.47 5.13
CA GLN A 41 -0.72 -2.59 5.46
C GLN A 41 -0.64 -2.26 6.94
N GLU A 42 -0.38 -1.00 7.26
CA GLU A 42 -0.38 -0.58 8.65
C GLU A 42 -1.83 -0.40 9.13
N GLU A 43 -2.05 -0.69 10.42
CA GLU A 43 -3.23 -0.19 11.08
C GLU A 43 -3.04 1.32 11.24
N LEU A 44 -4.01 2.09 10.74
CA LEU A 44 -4.09 3.55 10.87
C LEU A 44 -4.03 4.07 12.32
N PHE A 45 -3.97 3.17 13.31
CA PHE A 45 -4.29 3.41 14.70
C PHE A 45 -3.17 2.98 15.64
N LYS A 46 -2.05 3.70 15.61
CA LYS A 46 -1.00 3.60 16.65
C LYS A 46 -1.20 4.63 17.78
N GLY A 47 -2.44 4.78 18.28
CA GLY A 47 -2.69 5.23 19.66
C GLY A 47 -2.98 6.71 19.95
N ASP A 48 -3.22 7.59 18.96
CA ASP A 48 -3.55 9.00 19.24
C ASP A 48 -4.86 9.45 18.58
N ALA A 49 -5.92 9.53 19.38
CA ALA A 49 -7.29 9.82 18.93
C ALA A 49 -7.44 11.22 18.28
N LYS A 50 -6.55 12.17 18.58
CA LYS A 50 -6.54 13.49 17.91
C LYS A 50 -6.15 13.42 16.44
N LYS A 51 -5.43 12.39 16.01
CA LYS A 51 -5.12 12.16 14.58
C LYS A 51 -6.34 11.68 13.77
N LEU A 52 -7.47 11.41 14.43
CA LEU A 52 -8.70 10.90 13.82
C LEU A 52 -9.59 11.99 13.22
N GLU A 53 -9.51 13.22 13.73
CA GLU A 53 -10.42 14.30 13.30
C GLU A 53 -10.43 14.53 11.78
N PRO A 54 -9.28 14.52 11.07
CA PRO A 54 -9.28 14.61 9.62
C PRO A 54 -9.89 13.37 8.96
N GLN A 55 -9.70 12.18 9.53
CA GLN A 55 -10.05 10.89 8.91
C GLN A 55 -11.56 10.56 8.95
N LEU A 56 -12.32 11.18 9.87
CA LEU A 56 -13.76 10.94 10.04
C LEU A 56 -14.62 11.35 8.83
N ASN A 57 -14.13 12.25 7.99
CA ASN A 57 -14.83 12.69 6.78
C ASN A 57 -14.57 11.80 5.55
N TYR A 58 -13.72 10.77 5.68
CA TYR A 58 -13.38 9.87 4.58
C TYR A 58 -14.10 8.54 4.74
N PHE A 59 -14.72 8.05 3.66
CA PHE A 59 -15.34 6.72 3.64
C PHE A 59 -14.30 5.62 3.39
N SER A 60 -13.09 5.98 2.94
CA SER A 60 -11.98 5.05 2.75
C SER A 60 -10.66 5.66 3.16
N VAL A 61 -9.87 4.87 3.91
CA VAL A 61 -8.48 5.18 4.24
C VAL A 61 -7.64 3.91 4.12
N ALA A 62 -6.49 4.01 3.46
CA ALA A 62 -5.49 2.96 3.39
C ALA A 62 -4.10 3.54 3.61
N ASP A 63 -3.34 2.91 4.51
CA ASP A 63 -1.97 3.25 4.79
C ASP A 63 -1.08 2.04 4.51
N ILE A 64 -0.13 2.23 3.59
CA ILE A 64 0.54 1.13 2.89
C ILE A 64 2.05 1.42 2.90
N VAL A 65 2.79 0.61 3.65
CA VAL A 65 4.25 0.62 3.67
C VAL A 65 4.80 -0.39 2.68
N LEU A 66 5.79 0.02 1.92
CA LEU A 66 6.43 -0.79 0.90
C LEU A 66 7.88 -1.06 1.30
N LYS A 67 8.26 -2.33 1.26
CA LYS A 67 9.65 -2.77 1.43
C LYS A 67 10.03 -3.60 0.23
N TYR A 68 11.11 -3.27 -0.43
CA TYR A 68 11.55 -3.98 -1.63
C TYR A 68 13.07 -3.98 -1.74
N ASN A 69 13.55 -4.91 -2.55
CA ASN A 69 14.96 -5.02 -2.91
C ASN A 69 15.03 -5.23 -4.42
N THR A 70 15.15 -4.11 -5.14
CA THR A 70 14.98 -4.05 -6.60
C THR A 70 16.22 -3.49 -7.28
N GLU A 71 16.48 -3.93 -8.52
CA GLU A 71 17.45 -3.30 -9.43
C GLU A 71 16.79 -2.29 -10.40
N LYS A 72 15.46 -2.15 -10.32
CA LYS A 72 14.68 -1.25 -11.15
C LYS A 72 15.05 0.21 -10.83
N LYS A 73 14.97 1.07 -11.85
CA LYS A 73 15.40 2.47 -11.79
C LYS A 73 14.30 3.45 -11.39
N GLY A 74 13.05 2.99 -11.28
CA GLY A 74 11.93 3.84 -10.92
C GLY A 74 10.71 3.05 -10.51
N ILE A 75 9.78 3.75 -9.87
CA ILE A 75 8.45 3.28 -9.49
C ILE A 75 7.45 4.29 -10.02
N ASN A 76 6.56 3.84 -10.90
CA ASN A 76 5.46 4.65 -11.41
C ASN A 76 4.25 4.45 -10.52
N ILE A 77 3.65 5.55 -10.10
CA ILE A 77 2.46 5.55 -9.24
C ILE A 77 1.34 6.25 -10.01
N TYR A 78 0.22 5.58 -10.17
CA TYR A 78 -0.88 6.09 -10.99
C TYR A 78 -2.22 5.49 -10.57
N TYR A 79 -3.30 6.18 -10.88
CA TYR A 79 -4.64 5.60 -10.86
C TYR A 79 -5.04 5.11 -12.24
N GLU A 80 -5.83 4.04 -12.28
CA GLU A 80 -6.60 3.66 -13.45
C GLU A 80 -8.08 3.73 -13.13
N GLU A 81 -8.83 4.41 -14.00
CA GLU A 81 -10.28 4.34 -14.03
C GLU A 81 -10.70 3.23 -14.99
N TRP A 82 -11.57 2.36 -14.49
CA TRP A 82 -12.10 1.20 -15.18
C TRP A 82 -13.59 1.36 -15.38
N LYS A 83 -14.08 0.97 -16.55
CA LYS A 83 -15.50 0.86 -16.88
C LYS A 83 -15.75 -0.46 -17.59
N ASP A 84 -16.74 -1.20 -17.13
CA ASP A 84 -17.13 -2.51 -17.67
C ASP A 84 -15.93 -3.45 -17.88
N GLY A 85 -15.03 -3.49 -16.89
CA GLY A 85 -13.83 -4.33 -16.93
C GLY A 85 -12.68 -3.84 -17.83
N THR A 86 -12.77 -2.63 -18.38
CA THR A 86 -11.75 -2.06 -19.27
C THR A 86 -11.21 -0.73 -18.74
N ILE A 87 -9.91 -0.48 -18.95
CA ILE A 87 -9.29 0.80 -18.56
C ILE A 87 -9.78 1.89 -19.51
N VAL A 88 -10.40 2.94 -18.97
CA VAL A 88 -10.87 4.10 -19.74
C VAL A 88 -9.99 5.33 -19.55
N LYS A 89 -9.27 5.42 -18.43
CA LYS A 89 -8.40 6.56 -18.13
C LYS A 89 -7.26 6.15 -17.21
N LYS A 90 -6.06 6.70 -17.43
CA LYS A 90 -4.94 6.65 -16.49
C LYS A 90 -4.69 8.04 -15.95
N HIS A 91 -4.42 8.13 -14.65
CA HIS A 91 -4.05 9.37 -13.96
C HIS A 91 -2.66 9.17 -13.36
N PRO A 92 -1.58 9.58 -14.06
CA PRO A 92 -0.25 9.51 -13.49
C PRO A 92 -0.16 10.45 -12.28
N LEU A 93 0.45 9.96 -11.20
CA LEU A 93 0.71 10.79 -10.02
C LEU A 93 2.16 11.26 -10.01
N THR A 94 3.11 10.33 -10.10
CA THR A 94 4.54 10.63 -10.03
C THR A 94 5.38 9.41 -10.41
N GLU A 95 6.67 9.64 -10.62
CA GLU A 95 7.72 8.62 -10.72
C GLU A 95 8.80 8.88 -9.66
N LEU A 96 9.21 7.85 -8.92
CA LEU A 96 10.13 7.98 -7.77
C LEU A 96 11.13 6.82 -7.70
N PHE A 97 12.27 7.04 -7.04
CA PHE A 97 13.35 6.05 -6.87
C PHE A 97 13.44 5.44 -5.46
N ASP A 98 12.56 5.81 -4.52
CA ASP A 98 12.69 5.36 -3.13
C ASP A 98 11.36 5.52 -2.36
N LEU A 99 10.30 4.94 -2.91
CA LEU A 99 8.98 4.90 -2.28
C LEU A 99 9.05 4.13 -0.95
N ASN A 100 8.60 4.74 0.14
CA ASN A 100 8.55 4.09 1.45
C ASN A 100 7.10 3.78 1.86
N GLU A 101 6.22 4.78 1.76
CA GLU A 101 4.84 4.67 2.25
C GLU A 101 3.89 5.45 1.34
N ILE A 102 2.68 4.91 1.17
CA ILE A 102 1.58 5.59 0.51
C ILE A 102 0.37 5.58 1.43
N THR A 103 -0.15 6.76 1.71
CA THR A 103 -1.45 6.93 2.34
C THR A 103 -2.46 7.40 1.31
N VAL A 104 -3.59 6.71 1.21
CA VAL A 104 -4.72 7.08 0.35
C VAL A 104 -5.95 7.34 1.20
N THR A 105 -6.65 8.42 0.88
CA THR A 105 -7.93 8.77 1.49
C THR A 105 -8.95 9.11 0.41
N ALA A 106 -10.21 8.73 0.59
CA ALA A 106 -11.30 9.09 -0.32
C ALA A 106 -12.53 9.55 0.44
N LYS A 107 -13.10 10.68 0.01
CA LYS A 107 -14.31 11.29 0.55
C LYS A 107 -15.21 11.80 -0.57
N GLU A 108 -16.47 12.06 -0.25
CA GLU A 108 -17.33 12.81 -1.17
C GLU A 108 -16.78 14.21 -1.39
N SER A 109 -16.82 14.67 -2.64
CA SER A 109 -16.44 16.03 -2.98
C SER A 109 -17.51 17.01 -2.53
N GLU A 110 -17.08 18.16 -2.01
CA GLU A 110 -17.96 19.28 -1.68
C GLU A 110 -18.21 20.20 -2.89
N GLU A 111 -17.36 20.11 -3.93
CA GLU A 111 -17.35 21.02 -5.07
C GLU A 111 -18.03 20.43 -6.32
N HIS A 112 -18.09 19.09 -6.42
CA HIS A 112 -18.70 18.39 -7.56
C HIS A 112 -19.39 17.09 -7.15
N ASP A 113 -20.23 16.57 -8.04
CA ASP A 113 -20.92 15.29 -7.81
C ASP A 113 -19.98 14.10 -8.04
N GLY A 114 -19.13 13.84 -7.05
CA GLY A 114 -18.02 12.92 -7.17
C GLY A 114 -17.32 12.63 -5.87
N TYR A 115 -16.11 12.10 -5.98
CA TYR A 115 -15.20 11.91 -4.85
C TYR A 115 -13.90 12.66 -5.08
N GLU A 116 -13.35 13.14 -3.98
CA GLU A 116 -11.99 13.65 -3.90
C GLU A 116 -11.11 12.52 -3.33
N ILE A 117 -10.11 12.09 -4.09
CA ILE A 117 -9.12 11.11 -3.64
C ILE A 117 -7.80 11.85 -3.40
N ARG A 118 -7.31 11.80 -2.17
CA ARG A 118 -5.98 12.33 -1.81
C ARG A 118 -4.99 11.21 -1.61
N THR A 119 -3.80 11.40 -2.15
CA THR A 119 -2.67 10.48 -2.06
C THR A 119 -1.48 11.23 -1.48
N VAL A 120 -0.99 10.75 -0.34
CA VAL A 120 0.27 11.21 0.25
C VAL A 120 1.32 10.13 0.01
N ILE A 121 2.42 10.51 -0.62
CA ILE A 121 3.51 9.63 -1.03
C ILE A 121 4.75 10.05 -0.26
N TYR A 122 5.28 9.14 0.55
CA TYR A 122 6.46 9.36 1.37
C TYR A 122 7.67 8.68 0.75
N ASP A 123 8.78 9.42 0.68
CA ASP A 123 10.08 8.94 0.25
C ASP A 123 11.16 9.34 1.27
N LYS A 124 12.44 9.06 0.97
CA LYS A 124 13.55 9.46 1.85
C LYS A 124 13.74 10.97 2.02
N ASN A 125 13.18 11.80 1.13
CA ASN A 125 13.37 13.25 1.10
C ASN A 125 12.20 14.01 1.75
N GLY A 126 11.07 13.33 2.00
CA GLY A 126 9.90 13.92 2.65
C GLY A 126 8.61 13.29 2.16
N TYR A 127 7.62 14.13 1.84
CA TYR A 127 6.35 13.69 1.30
C TYR A 127 5.86 14.61 0.18
N THR A 128 5.14 14.03 -0.77
CA THR A 128 4.36 14.75 -1.78
C THR A 128 2.89 14.41 -1.58
N ASN A 129 2.02 15.40 -1.75
CA ASN A 129 0.58 15.22 -1.68
C ASN A 129 -0.06 15.58 -3.02
N THR A 130 -0.96 14.74 -3.50
CA THR A 130 -1.72 14.95 -4.73
C THR A 130 -3.19 14.63 -4.49
N SER A 131 -4.07 15.28 -5.23
CA SER A 131 -5.51 15.07 -5.19
C SER A 131 -6.04 14.88 -6.59
N ILE A 132 -6.94 13.92 -6.76
CA ILE A 132 -7.70 13.74 -8.00
C ILE A 132 -9.18 13.76 -7.70
N ASP A 133 -9.91 14.38 -8.61
CA ASP A 133 -11.36 14.38 -8.63
C ASP A 133 -11.85 13.28 -9.57
N ILE A 134 -12.77 12.46 -9.06
CA ILE A 134 -13.41 11.41 -9.82
C ILE A 134 -14.93 11.57 -9.77
N SER A 135 -15.58 11.36 -10.91
CA SER A 135 -17.04 11.37 -10.97
C SER A 135 -17.61 10.19 -10.19
N LYS A 136 -18.80 10.38 -9.59
CA LYS A 136 -19.51 9.27 -8.95
C LYS A 136 -19.87 8.20 -10.00
N PRO A 137 -19.74 6.90 -9.67
CA PRO A 137 -20.34 5.84 -10.47
C PRO A 137 -21.86 6.03 -10.53
N HIS A 138 -22.50 5.55 -11.60
CA HIS A 138 -23.96 5.62 -11.74
C HIS A 138 -24.68 5.19 -10.46
N ILE A 139 -25.70 5.95 -10.05
CA ILE A 139 -26.45 5.90 -8.77
C ILE A 139 -26.90 4.50 -8.33
N GLU A 140 -27.06 3.56 -9.26
CA GLU A 140 -27.55 2.20 -8.99
C GLU A 140 -26.46 1.24 -8.51
N LEU A 141 -25.18 1.62 -8.58
CA LEU A 141 -24.06 0.77 -8.20
C LEU A 141 -23.84 0.77 -6.69
N LYS A 142 -23.75 -0.42 -6.10
CA LYS A 142 -23.15 -0.57 -4.77
C LYS A 142 -21.64 -0.54 -4.93
N TYR A 143 -20.98 0.32 -4.16
CA TYR A 143 -19.53 0.47 -4.19
C TYR A 143 -18.92 0.32 -2.80
N GLY A 144 -17.63 -0.02 -2.78
CA GLY A 144 -16.85 -0.09 -1.56
C GLY A 144 -15.36 -0.07 -1.87
N SER A 145 -14.56 0.34 -0.88
CA SER A 145 -13.11 0.35 -1.03
C SER A 145 -12.46 -0.97 -0.63
N ARG A 146 -11.40 -1.33 -1.33
CA ARG A 146 -10.54 -2.49 -1.05
C ARG A 146 -9.10 -2.06 -1.07
N LYS A 147 -8.29 -2.78 -0.31
CA LYS A 147 -6.86 -2.57 -0.19
C LYS A 147 -6.15 -3.90 -0.25
N LEU A 148 -4.93 -3.88 -0.77
CA LEU A 148 -4.05 -5.02 -0.74
C LEU A 148 -3.59 -5.23 0.70
N TYR A 149 -3.90 -6.40 1.26
CA TYR A 149 -3.42 -6.80 2.57
C TYR A 149 -1.98 -7.33 2.47
N ASN A 150 -1.32 -7.49 3.62
CA ASN A 150 0.06 -7.95 3.75
C ASN A 150 0.43 -9.05 2.73
N SER A 151 1.29 -8.71 1.77
CA SER A 151 1.61 -9.54 0.61
C SER A 151 3.09 -9.47 0.25
N ILE A 152 3.61 -10.53 -0.36
CA ILE A 152 4.94 -10.55 -0.99
C ILE A 152 4.72 -10.88 -2.47
N LEU A 153 5.03 -9.93 -3.33
CA LEU A 153 4.77 -9.97 -4.77
C LEU A 153 6.06 -9.84 -5.56
N ASP A 154 6.01 -10.20 -6.84
CA ASP A 154 7.10 -9.98 -7.76
C ASP A 154 7.14 -8.51 -8.22
N GLU A 155 8.32 -7.91 -8.37
CA GLU A 155 8.46 -6.53 -8.84
C GLU A 155 8.10 -6.36 -10.33
N THR A 156 8.06 -7.46 -11.09
CA THR A 156 7.69 -7.45 -12.51
C THR A 156 6.19 -7.35 -12.75
N GLU A 157 5.37 -7.52 -11.71
CA GLU A 157 3.92 -7.43 -11.79
C GLU A 157 3.44 -5.99 -11.55
N GLU A 158 2.38 -5.57 -12.23
CA GLU A 158 1.64 -4.37 -11.82
C GLU A 158 0.90 -4.67 -10.52
N ILE A 159 1.15 -3.87 -9.48
CA ILE A 159 0.58 -4.12 -8.14
C ILE A 159 -0.54 -3.12 -7.87
N GLY A 160 -1.76 -3.62 -7.74
CA GLY A 160 -2.90 -2.83 -7.27
C GLY A 160 -2.89 -2.71 -5.74
N LEU A 161 -2.70 -1.50 -5.22
CA LEU A 161 -2.56 -1.25 -3.79
C LEU A 161 -3.90 -0.99 -3.09
N TRP A 162 -4.79 -0.26 -3.77
CA TRP A 162 -6.08 0.17 -3.24
C TRP A 162 -7.04 0.47 -4.38
N GLY A 163 -8.34 0.40 -4.13
CA GLY A 163 -9.32 0.91 -5.08
C GLY A 163 -10.73 1.02 -4.53
N ILE A 164 -11.57 1.79 -5.22
CA ILE A 164 -13.02 1.82 -5.02
C ILE A 164 -13.64 1.06 -6.18
N ILE A 165 -14.49 0.09 -5.88
CA ILE A 165 -15.05 -0.81 -6.88
C ILE A 165 -16.58 -0.76 -6.77
N GLY A 166 -17.24 -0.42 -7.88
CA GLY A 166 -18.69 -0.43 -8.05
C GLY A 166 -19.14 -1.63 -8.90
N GLN A 167 -20.10 -2.41 -8.39
CA GLN A 167 -20.61 -3.60 -9.08
C GLN A 167 -22.13 -3.58 -9.22
N ASN A 168 -22.61 -4.14 -10.33
CA ASN A 168 -24.01 -4.50 -10.50
C ASN A 168 -24.35 -5.69 -9.60
N TYR A 169 -25.58 -5.74 -9.10
CA TYR A 169 -26.07 -6.86 -8.30
C TYR A 169 -26.20 -8.14 -9.16
N PRO A 170 -25.91 -9.36 -8.64
CA PRO A 170 -25.53 -9.71 -7.27
C PRO A 170 -24.05 -9.50 -6.98
N TYR A 171 -23.80 -8.89 -5.81
CA TYR A 171 -22.47 -8.61 -5.31
C TYR A 171 -21.89 -9.87 -4.65
N TYR A 172 -20.90 -10.50 -5.27
CA TYR A 172 -20.16 -11.60 -4.66
C TYR A 172 -18.67 -11.44 -4.89
N TRP A 173 -17.90 -11.77 -3.87
CA TRP A 173 -16.44 -11.65 -3.88
C TRP A 173 -15.89 -13.04 -3.73
N GLU A 174 -14.87 -13.32 -4.51
CA GLU A 174 -14.20 -14.60 -4.43
C GLU A 174 -13.00 -14.45 -3.49
N ALA A 175 -12.83 -15.45 -2.62
CA ALA A 175 -11.71 -15.45 -1.70
C ALA A 175 -10.39 -15.51 -2.49
N GLY A 176 -9.49 -14.56 -2.23
CA GLY A 176 -8.18 -14.50 -2.89
C GLY A 176 -8.13 -13.57 -4.11
N GLU A 177 -9.22 -12.92 -4.50
CA GLU A 177 -9.18 -11.91 -5.57
C GLU A 177 -8.35 -10.68 -5.18
N THR A 178 -7.54 -10.20 -6.14
CA THR A 178 -6.86 -8.91 -6.02
C THR A 178 -7.81 -7.76 -6.39
N VAL A 179 -7.45 -6.53 -6.01
CA VAL A 179 -8.18 -5.32 -6.46
C VAL A 179 -8.22 -5.19 -8.00
N ILE A 180 -7.21 -5.72 -8.71
CA ILE A 180 -7.17 -5.71 -10.17
C ILE A 180 -8.18 -6.72 -10.75
N ASP A 181 -8.27 -7.92 -10.17
CA ASP A 181 -9.23 -8.94 -10.61
C ASP A 181 -10.67 -8.44 -10.42
N MET A 182 -10.92 -7.76 -9.30
CA MET A 182 -12.22 -7.14 -9.04
C MET A 182 -12.55 -6.02 -10.04
N ALA A 183 -11.55 -5.22 -10.46
CA ALA A 183 -11.75 -4.16 -11.45
C ALA A 183 -12.22 -4.72 -12.80
N LYS A 184 -11.60 -5.81 -13.26
CA LYS A 184 -11.91 -6.49 -14.55
C LYS A 184 -13.35 -7.00 -14.65
N ARG A 185 -14.02 -7.25 -13.52
CA ARG A 185 -15.42 -7.71 -13.48
C ARG A 185 -16.41 -6.65 -12.98
N SER A 186 -15.91 -5.44 -12.71
CA SER A 186 -16.71 -4.35 -12.17
C SER A 186 -17.39 -3.56 -13.27
N ALA A 187 -18.52 -2.93 -12.93
CA ALA A 187 -19.14 -1.94 -13.81
C ALA A 187 -18.31 -0.65 -13.82
N TRP A 188 -17.69 -0.32 -12.68
CA TRP A 188 -16.82 0.83 -12.52
C TRP A 188 -15.80 0.59 -11.42
N ALA A 189 -14.56 1.04 -11.59
CA ALA A 189 -13.57 1.08 -10.51
C ALA A 189 -12.53 2.20 -10.70
N ILE A 190 -11.95 2.65 -9.60
CA ILE A 190 -10.73 3.45 -9.56
C ILE A 190 -9.69 2.67 -8.76
N ILE A 191 -8.53 2.37 -9.35
CA ILE A 191 -7.49 1.53 -8.72
C ILE A 191 -6.18 2.31 -8.66
N LEU A 192 -5.60 2.45 -7.47
CA LEU A 192 -4.22 2.88 -7.29
C LEU A 192 -3.29 1.72 -7.61
N LYS A 193 -2.35 1.95 -8.51
CA LYS A 193 -1.33 0.98 -8.90
C LYS A 193 0.08 1.53 -8.72
N ILE A 194 1.00 0.60 -8.55
CA ILE A 194 2.43 0.83 -8.70
C ILE A 194 3.03 -0.14 -9.72
N GLU A 195 4.10 0.29 -10.36
CA GLU A 195 4.86 -0.52 -11.30
C GLU A 195 6.35 -0.17 -11.20
N PHE A 196 7.21 -1.17 -11.09
CA PHE A 196 8.66 -0.96 -11.10
C PHE A 196 9.20 -0.96 -12.53
N ARG A 197 10.01 0.04 -12.88
CA ARG A 197 10.49 0.29 -14.24
C ARG A 197 12.01 0.21 -14.35
N ASP A 198 12.50 -0.27 -15.50
CA ASP A 198 13.94 -0.29 -15.80
C ASP A 198 14.50 1.11 -16.16
N GLU A 199 13.64 2.06 -16.51
CA GLU A 199 13.95 3.44 -16.88
C GLU A 199 12.86 4.38 -16.32
N LEU A 200 13.23 5.62 -16.04
CA LEU A 200 12.26 6.69 -15.69
C LEU A 200 11.71 7.24 -17.00
N GLU A 201 10.39 7.24 -17.17
CA GLU A 201 9.76 7.88 -18.33
C GLU A 201 9.47 9.35 -18.02
N ALA A 202 9.71 10.24 -18.98
CA ALA A 202 9.24 11.61 -18.82
C ALA A 202 7.71 11.60 -18.89
N LEU A 203 7.03 11.95 -17.79
CA LEU A 203 5.58 12.13 -17.76
C LEU A 203 5.16 13.09 -18.90
N SER A 204 4.54 12.55 -19.95
CA SER A 204 4.07 13.28 -21.14
C SER A 204 2.61 13.66 -21.03
#